data_AF-A0A8J7D3I0-F1
#
_entry.id   AF-A0A8J7D3I0-F1
#
_cell.length_a   1.000
_cell.length_b   1.000
_cell.length_c   1.000
_cell.angle_alpha   90.00
_cell.angle_beta   90.00
_cell.angle_gamma   90.00
#
_symmetry.space_group_name_H-M   'P 1'
#
loop_
_entity.id
_entity.type
_entity.pdbx_description
1 polymer ?
#
loop_
_entity_poly.entity_id
_entity_poly.type
_entity_poly.pdbx_seq_one_letter_code
_entity_poly.pdbx_strand_id
1 'polypeptide(L)'
;MNIGIIEPYSHGFLEVIPEGEYSDYYQIAAIHINGQAYCPTPKLYRSEKVALAKAAQIYDWLADHEDQITDGTCYCSQLKLILWQQGKVS
;
A
#
# COMPACT_ATOMS: atom_id res chain seq x y z
N MET A 1 -13.94 -10.84 9.59
CA MET A 1 -13.29 -10.60 8.27
C MET A 1 -13.69 -9.21 7.78
N ASN A 2 -12.88 -8.19 8.10
CA ASN A 2 -13.12 -6.84 7.59
C ASN A 2 -12.76 -6.82 6.11
N ILE A 3 -13.75 -6.57 5.25
CA ILE A 3 -13.53 -6.39 3.81
C ILE A 3 -12.80 -5.05 3.68
N GLY A 4 -11.52 -5.09 3.32
CA GLY A 4 -10.76 -3.87 3.01
C GLY A 4 -11.42 -3.09 1.88
N ILE A 5 -11.19 -1.77 1.84
CA ILE A 5 -11.65 -0.92 0.73
C ILE A 5 -10.72 -1.14 -0.44
N ILE A 6 -11.28 -1.55 -1.58
CA ILE A 6 -10.55 -1.72 -2.83
C ILE A 6 -10.98 -0.62 -3.79
N GLU A 7 -10.01 0.16 -4.28
CA GLU A 7 -10.24 1.20 -5.27
C GLU A 7 -9.38 0.92 -6.52
N PRO A 8 -9.97 0.81 -7.73
CA PRO A 8 -9.20 0.65 -8.95
C PRO A 8 -8.32 1.88 -9.20
N TYR A 9 -7.06 1.67 -9.57
CA TYR A 9 -6.11 2.77 -9.77
C TYR A 9 -5.12 2.45 -10.89
N SER A 10 -5.30 3.13 -12.03
CA SER A 10 -4.47 2.95 -13.24
C SER A 10 -4.39 1.47 -13.66
N HIS A 11 -3.20 0.88 -13.74
CA HIS A 11 -2.95 -0.53 -14.09
C HIS A 11 -3.07 -1.50 -12.90
N GLY A 12 -3.62 -1.05 -11.78
CA GLY A 12 -3.67 -1.78 -10.54
C GLY A 12 -4.86 -1.40 -9.66
N PHE A 13 -4.71 -1.61 -8.36
CA PHE A 13 -5.69 -1.17 -7.37
C PHE A 13 -5.02 -0.85 -6.02
N LEU A 14 -5.68 0.03 -5.27
CA LEU A 14 -5.33 0.38 -3.91
C LEU A 14 -6.24 -0.41 -2.97
N GLU A 15 -5.68 -0.99 -1.93
CA GLU A 15 -6.41 -1.71 -0.90
C GLU A 15 -6.12 -1.08 0.45
N VAL A 16 -7.15 -0.83 1.26
CA VAL A 16 -7.01 -0.30 2.62
C VAL A 16 -7.72 -1.25 3.57
N ILE A 17 -6.96 -1.91 4.45
CA ILE A 17 -7.45 -2.91 5.39
C ILE A 17 -7.35 -2.34 6.81
N PRO A 18 -8.42 -2.36 7.63
CA PRO A 18 -8.30 -2.06 9.06
C PRO A 18 -7.47 -3.14 9.76
N GLU A 19 -6.52 -2.77 10.61
CA GLU A 19 -5.58 -3.69 11.30
C GLU A 19 -6.27 -4.60 12.34
N GLY A 20 -7.58 -4.46 12.58
CA GLY A 20 -8.29 -5.35 13.48
C GLY A 20 -9.81 -5.17 13.49
N GLU A 21 -10.51 -6.07 14.17
CA GLU A 21 -11.98 -6.05 14.30
C GLU A 21 -12.51 -4.94 15.23
N TYR A 22 -11.63 -4.25 15.96
CA TYR A 22 -11.97 -3.23 16.96
C TYR A 22 -11.13 -1.96 16.89
N SER A 23 -10.30 -1.80 15.86
CA SER A 23 -9.43 -0.63 15.74
C SER A 23 -9.73 0.15 14.47
N ASP A 24 -10.56 1.18 14.62
CA ASP A 24 -10.81 2.18 13.57
C ASP A 24 -9.57 3.06 13.30
N TYR A 25 -8.47 2.83 14.02
CA TYR A 25 -7.33 3.74 14.05
C TYR A 25 -6.13 3.29 13.20
N TYR A 26 -5.95 1.99 13.00
CA TYR A 26 -4.84 1.46 12.21
C TYR A 26 -5.37 0.97 10.86
N GLN A 27 -4.89 1.59 9.78
CA GLN A 27 -5.21 1.17 8.42
C GLN A 27 -3.93 0.80 7.69
N ILE A 28 -3.93 -0.40 7.10
CA ILE A 28 -2.86 -0.90 6.25
C ILE A 28 -3.25 -0.57 4.82
N ALA A 29 -2.44 0.25 4.14
CA ALA A 29 -2.53 0.41 2.70
C ALA A 29 -1.78 -0.75 2.03
N ALA A 30 -2.30 -1.33 0.97
CA ALA A 30 -1.59 -2.24 0.09
C ALA A 30 -1.78 -1.74 -1.34
N ILE A 31 -0.69 -1.71 -2.11
CA ILE A 31 -0.68 -1.22 -3.48
C ILE A 31 -0.43 -2.40 -4.40
N HIS A 32 -1.36 -2.66 -5.31
CA HIS A 32 -1.29 -3.82 -6.21
C HIS A 32 -0.98 -3.35 -7.62
N ILE A 33 0.19 -3.74 -8.16
CA ILE A 33 0.66 -3.37 -9.50
C ILE A 33 1.16 -4.65 -10.18
N ASN A 34 0.68 -4.93 -11.40
CA ASN A 34 1.15 -6.07 -12.21
C ASN A 34 1.14 -7.43 -11.49
N GLY A 35 0.20 -7.64 -10.56
CA GLY A 35 0.08 -8.87 -9.77
C GLY A 35 1.06 -9.01 -8.60
N GLN A 36 1.78 -7.94 -8.25
CA GLN A 36 2.58 -7.82 -7.04
C GLN A 36 1.87 -6.90 -6.04
N ALA A 37 2.02 -7.19 -4.75
CA ALA A 37 1.50 -6.36 -3.68
C ALA A 37 2.65 -5.64 -2.97
N TYR A 38 2.48 -4.34 -2.73
CA TYR A 38 3.43 -3.48 -2.03
C TYR A 38 2.79 -2.99 -0.73
N CYS A 39 3.36 -3.42 0.39
CA CYS A 39 2.86 -3.15 1.72
C CYS A 39 3.81 -2.15 2.42
N PRO A 40 3.46 -0.87 2.58
CA PRO A 40 4.19 0.05 3.43
C PRO A 40 4.13 -0.42 4.88
N THR A 41 5.14 -0.02 5.66
CA THR A 41 5.11 -0.18 7.12
C THR A 41 3.79 0.41 7.66
N PRO A 42 3.08 -0.31 8.55
CA PRO A 42 1.81 0.16 9.08
C PRO A 42 1.92 1.59 9.60
N LYS A 43 1.02 2.46 9.13
CA LYS A 43 0.87 3.81 9.63
C LYS A 43 -0.55 4.01 10.10
N LEU A 44 -0.68 4.72 11.22
CA LEU A 44 -1.94 5.19 11.75
C LEU A 44 -2.53 6.26 10.81
N TYR A 45 -3.46 5.86 9.93
CA TYR A 45 -4.26 6.81 9.17
C TYR A 45 -5.58 7.06 9.89
N ARG A 46 -5.87 8.33 10.17
CA ARG A 46 -7.08 8.75 10.92
C ARG A 46 -8.38 8.62 10.12
N SER A 47 -8.31 8.30 8.84
CA SER A 47 -9.48 8.03 8.00
C SER A 47 -9.09 7.29 6.72
N GLU A 48 -10.06 6.56 6.18
CA GLU A 48 -9.98 5.84 4.90
C GLU A 48 -9.55 6.76 3.75
N LYS A 49 -10.12 7.96 3.67
CA LYS A 49 -9.76 8.94 2.64
C LYS A 49 -8.29 9.33 2.70
N VAL A 50 -7.72 9.45 3.92
CA VAL A 50 -6.31 9.78 4.10
C VAL A 50 -5.44 8.57 3.74
N ALA A 51 -5.86 7.36 4.11
CA ALA A 51 -5.16 6.14 3.73
C ALA A 51 -5.14 5.94 2.20
N LEU A 52 -6.28 6.10 1.52
CA LEU A 52 -6.38 6.02 0.05
C LEU A 52 -5.52 7.08 -0.63
N ALA A 53 -5.57 8.34 -0.18
CA ALA A 53 -4.73 9.39 -0.73
C ALA A 53 -3.23 9.09 -0.56
N LYS A 54 -2.83 8.42 0.54
CA LYS A 54 -1.46 7.96 0.72
C LYS A 54 -1.12 6.73 -0.10
N ALA A 55 -2.02 5.79 -0.26
CA ALA A 55 -1.85 4.64 -1.14
C ALA A 55 -1.63 5.11 -2.59
N ALA A 56 -2.39 6.10 -3.06
CA ALA A 56 -2.21 6.72 -4.38
C ALA A 56 -0.82 7.37 -4.53
N GLN A 57 -0.37 8.16 -3.53
CA GLN A 57 0.98 8.76 -3.57
C GLN A 57 2.11 7.71 -3.60
N ILE A 58 1.91 6.57 -2.93
CA ILE A 58 2.86 5.47 -2.97
C ILE A 58 2.83 4.80 -4.35
N TYR A 59 1.63 4.60 -4.92
CA TYR A 59 1.47 4.06 -6.28
C TYR A 59 2.21 4.91 -7.30
N ASP A 60 1.96 6.22 -7.32
CA ASP A 60 2.59 7.13 -8.28
C ASP A 60 4.11 7.09 -8.17
N TRP A 61 4.62 7.06 -6.93
CA TRP A 61 6.05 6.93 -6.70
C TRP A 61 6.62 5.58 -7.19
N LEU A 62 5.93 4.46 -6.92
CA LEU A 62 6.32 3.13 -7.40
C LEU A 62 6.36 3.07 -8.93
N ALA A 63 5.36 3.66 -9.59
CA ALA A 63 5.28 3.70 -11.05
C ALA A 63 6.42 4.54 -11.67
N ASP A 64 6.83 5.63 -11.01
CA ASP A 64 7.93 6.48 -11.47
C ASP A 64 9.33 5.91 -11.16
N HIS A 65 9.44 4.95 -10.23
CA HIS A 65 10.72 4.45 -9.69
C HIS A 65 10.83 2.91 -9.75
N GLU A 66 10.21 2.30 -10.76
CA GLU A 66 10.15 0.83 -10.92
C GLU A 66 11.55 0.18 -10.91
N ASP A 67 12.56 0.87 -11.43
CA ASP A 67 13.96 0.44 -11.48
C ASP A 67 14.66 0.40 -10.11
N GLN A 68 14.12 1.09 -9.10
CA GLN A 68 14.66 1.15 -7.73
C GLN A 68 14.05 0.11 -6.79
N ILE A 69 13.12 -0.70 -7.30
CA ILE A 69 12.43 -1.73 -6.53
C ILE A 69 13.18 -3.06 -6.74
N THR A 70 14.05 -3.42 -5.79
CA THR A 70 14.75 -4.71 -5.80
C THR A 70 14.08 -5.71 -4.86
N ASP A 71 13.86 -6.93 -5.37
CA ASP A 71 13.09 -8.05 -4.78
C ASP A 71 13.10 -8.12 -3.24
N GLY A 72 12.06 -7.57 -2.64
CA GLY A 72 11.71 -7.84 -1.24
C GLY A 72 11.43 -6.58 -0.40
N THR A 73 12.31 -5.59 -0.44
CA THR A 73 12.13 -4.35 0.34
C THR A 73 12.67 -3.12 -0.36
N CYS A 74 11.87 -2.06 -0.39
CA CYS A 74 12.26 -0.76 -0.93
C CYS A 74 12.08 0.32 0.13
N TYR A 75 13.09 1.15 0.36
CA TYR A 75 12.96 2.32 1.21
C TYR A 75 12.66 3.55 0.34
N CYS A 76 11.46 4.10 0.49
CA CYS A 76 11.09 5.37 -0.14
C CYS A 76 11.52 6.52 0.78
N SER A 77 12.64 7.16 0.45
CA SER A 77 13.19 8.29 1.22
C SER A 77 12.26 9.50 1.21
N GLN A 78 11.59 9.78 0.09
CA GLN A 78 10.64 10.88 -0.08
C GLN A 78 9.43 10.73 0.86
N LEU A 79 8.91 9.51 1.00
CA LEU A 79 7.73 9.23 1.83
C LEU A 79 8.10 8.76 3.25
N LYS A 80 9.40 8.61 3.54
CA LYS A 80 9.96 8.12 4.81
C LYS A 80 9.24 6.85 5.27
N LEU A 81 9.25 5.83 4.42
CA LEU A 81 8.62 4.53 4.69
C LEU A 81 9.37 3.38 4.01
N ILE A 82 9.23 2.19 4.59
CA ILE A 82 9.70 0.93 4.01
C ILE A 82 8.50 0.26 3.36
N LEU A 83 8.65 -0.15 2.11
CA LEU A 83 7.71 -0.95 1.32
C LEU A 83 8.23 -2.40 1.30
N TRP A 84 7.38 -3.32 1.71
CA TRP A 84 7.61 -4.76 1.62
C TRP A 84 6.87 -5.27 0.40
N GLN A 85 7.61 -5.88 -0.52
CA GLN A 85 7.04 -6.48 -1.71
C GLN A 85 6.61 -7.90 -1.37
N GLN A 86 5.33 -8.19 -1.53
CA GLN A 86 4.80 -9.54 -1.44
C GLN A 86 4.54 -10.03 -2.87
N GLY A 87 5.34 -11.01 -3.28
CA GLY A 87 5.15 -11.70 -4.54
C GLY A 87 3.80 -12.42 -4.57
N LYS A 88 3.32 -12.71 -5.78
CA LYS A 88 2.11 -13.47 -6.01
C LYS A 88 2.23 -14.82 -5.28
N VAL A 89 1.35 -15.08 -4.32
CA VAL A 89 1.26 -16.41 -3.69
C VAL A 89 0.91 -17.38 -4.82
N SER A 90 1.80 -18.33 -5.10
CA SER A 90 1.62 -19.34 -6.15
C SER A 90 0.54 -20.34 -5.77
#